data_AF-A0A841ZPM4-F1
#
_entry.id   AF-A0A841ZPM4-F1
#
_cell.length_a   1.000
_cell.length_b   1.000
_cell.length_c   1.000
_cell.angle_alpha   90.00
_cell.angle_beta   90.00
_cell.angle_gamma   90.00
#
_symmetry.space_group_name_H-M   'P 1'
#
loop_
_entity.id
_entity.type
_entity.pdbx_description
1 polymer ?
#
loop_
_entity_poly.entity_id
_entity_poly.type
_entity_poly.pdbx_seq_one_letter_code
_entity_poly.pdbx_strand_id
1 'polypeptide(L)'
;MAGNWIVEGTYRESYHDLFTLADELVFLDPPLALRRKRIFLRYFKQKCKLEKSRYIPSLKMLRAMCHWTSEFEANRSKFLQLLEEHANSFIIIKNPSELDAFVLSLKTRQEKNA
;
A
#
# COMPACT_ATOMS: atom_id res chain seq x y z
N MET A 1 12.72 -5.12 -25.79
CA MET A 1 12.04 -5.87 -24.72
C MET A 1 11.58 -4.86 -23.69
N ALA A 2 10.33 -4.90 -23.25
CA ALA A 2 9.84 -4.00 -22.20
C ALA A 2 10.55 -4.35 -20.88
N GLY A 3 11.06 -3.36 -20.16
CA GLY A 3 11.74 -3.58 -18.88
C GLY A 3 10.75 -3.89 -17.75
N ASN A 4 11.29 -4.33 -16.61
CA ASN A 4 10.49 -4.53 -15.40
C ASN A 4 9.90 -3.20 -14.92
N TRP A 5 8.66 -3.24 -14.45
CA TRP A 5 7.94 -2.06 -13.95
C TRP A 5 7.41 -2.30 -12.54
N ILE A 6 7.27 -1.21 -11.79
CA ILE A 6 6.61 -1.19 -10.48
C ILE A 6 5.59 -0.04 -10.52
N VAL A 7 4.33 -0.36 -10.22
CA VAL A 7 3.29 0.65 -10.00
C VAL A 7 2.95 0.68 -8.52
N GLU A 8 3.06 1.86 -7.90
CA GLU A 8 2.68 2.07 -6.50
C GLU A 8 1.53 3.08 -6.38
N GLY A 9 0.66 2.88 -5.39
CA GLY A 9 -0.40 3.83 -5.10
C GLY A 9 -1.50 3.25 -4.22
N THR A 10 -2.52 4.09 -3.98
CA THR A 10 -3.81 3.64 -3.46
C THR A 10 -4.65 3.12 -4.60
N TYR A 11 -5.43 2.06 -4.38
CA TYR A 11 -6.32 1.49 -5.39
C TYR A 11 -7.25 2.55 -6.00
N ARG A 12 -7.44 2.45 -7.32
CA ARG A 12 -8.39 3.20 -8.13
C ARG A 12 -9.01 2.21 -9.10
N GLU A 13 -10.26 2.44 -9.48
CA GLU A 13 -10.95 1.58 -10.45
C GLU A 13 -10.17 1.46 -11.78
N SER A 14 -9.48 2.53 -12.20
CA SER A 14 -8.61 2.51 -13.37
C SER A 14 -7.40 1.57 -13.27
N TYR A 15 -7.11 1.00 -12.10
CA TYR A 15 -6.01 0.05 -11.89
C TYR A 15 -6.46 -1.40 -12.06
N HIS A 16 -7.74 -1.64 -12.37
CA HIS A 16 -8.27 -2.99 -12.49
C HIS A 16 -7.49 -3.84 -13.50
N ASP A 17 -7.15 -3.26 -14.67
CA ASP A 17 -6.35 -3.96 -15.69
C ASP A 17 -4.97 -4.36 -15.17
N LEU A 18 -4.38 -3.57 -14.26
CA LEU A 18 -3.06 -3.87 -13.67
C LEU A 18 -3.08 -5.14 -12.83
N PHE A 19 -4.23 -5.56 -12.29
CA PHE A 19 -4.32 -6.80 -11.51
C PHE A 19 -4.08 -8.03 -12.37
N THR A 20 -4.48 -7.96 -13.64
CA THR A 20 -4.28 -9.05 -14.60
C THR A 20 -2.90 -9.00 -15.27
N LEU A 21 -2.33 -7.80 -15.40
CA LEU A 21 -1.03 -7.58 -16.05
C LEU A 21 0.17 -7.78 -15.12
N ALA A 22 -0.01 -7.63 -13.80
CA ALA A 22 1.07 -7.77 -12.84
C ALA A 22 1.43 -9.25 -12.61
N ASP A 23 2.73 -9.55 -12.69
CA ASP A 23 3.27 -10.84 -12.23
C ASP A 23 3.16 -10.97 -10.71
N GLU A 24 3.30 -9.85 -10.00
CA GLU A 24 3.33 -9.77 -8.54
C GLU A 24 2.40 -8.64 -8.07
N LEU A 25 1.36 -8.97 -7.30
CA LEU A 25 0.51 -7.99 -6.63
C LEU A 25 0.76 -8.01 -5.13
N VAL A 26 1.24 -6.87 -4.60
CA VAL A 26 1.55 -6.71 -3.17
C VAL A 26 0.56 -5.74 -2.53
N PHE A 27 -0.27 -6.23 -1.62
CA PHE A 27 -1.14 -5.40 -0.80
C PHE A 27 -0.52 -5.14 0.58
N LEU A 28 -0.13 -3.89 0.83
CA LEU A 28 0.40 -3.47 2.12
C LEU A 28 -0.75 -3.14 3.09
N ASP A 29 -0.94 -4.00 4.09
CA ASP A 29 -2.00 -3.86 5.10
C ASP A 29 -1.45 -3.87 6.53
N PRO A 30 -0.65 -2.87 6.92
CA PRO A 30 -0.16 -2.77 8.29
C PRO A 30 -1.33 -2.60 9.28
N PRO A 31 -1.18 -3.04 10.55
CA PRO A 31 -2.24 -2.95 11.54
C PRO A 31 -2.85 -1.54 11.66
N LEU A 32 -4.18 -1.46 11.79
CA LEU A 32 -4.91 -0.19 11.84
C LEU A 32 -4.38 0.77 12.92
N ALA A 33 -4.02 0.25 14.10
CA ALA A 33 -3.43 1.04 15.17
C ALA A 33 -2.10 1.72 14.73
N LEU A 34 -1.27 0.99 13.97
CA LEU A 34 -0.02 1.51 13.44
C LEU A 34 -0.28 2.58 12.36
N ARG A 35 -1.25 2.37 11.47
CA ARG A 35 -1.67 3.37 10.46
C ARG A 35 -2.14 4.66 11.13
N ARG A 36 -3.02 4.57 12.13
CA ARG A 36 -3.49 5.73 12.90
C ARG A 36 -2.34 6.46 13.59
N LYS A 37 -1.46 5.74 14.30
CA LYS A 37 -0.26 6.33 14.92
C LYS A 37 0.60 7.09 13.90
N ARG A 38 0.84 6.50 12.72
CA ARG A 38 1.64 7.12 11.64
C ARG A 38 0.98 8.39 11.09
N ILE A 39 -0.34 8.41 10.93
CA ILE A 39 -1.10 9.60 10.50
C ILE A 39 -0.90 10.75 11.49
N PHE A 40 -1.13 10.51 12.78
CA PHE A 40 -0.96 11.55 13.80
C PHE A 40 0.50 12.02 13.89
N LEU A 41 1.45 11.09 13.96
CA LEU A 41 2.87 11.44 14.05
C LEU A 41 3.34 12.26 12.85
N ARG A 42 2.90 11.89 11.63
CA ARG A 42 3.20 12.63 10.40
C ARG A 42 2.63 14.05 10.47
N TYR A 43 1.39 14.21 10.90
CA TYR A 43 0.78 15.53 11.06
C TYR A 43 1.60 16.44 11.99
N PHE A 44 2.00 15.93 13.18
CA PHE A 44 2.83 16.69 14.12
C PHE A 44 4.20 17.01 13.54
N LYS A 45 4.90 16.04 12.94
CA LYS A 45 6.21 16.25 12.31
C LYS A 45 6.14 17.32 11.21
N GLN A 46 5.13 17.26 10.35
CA GLN A 46 4.93 18.24 9.28
C GLN A 46 4.57 19.63 9.82
N LYS A 47 3.75 19.72 10.88
CA LYS A 47 3.46 20.99 11.57
C LYS A 47 4.70 21.61 12.20
N CYS A 48 5.56 20.79 12.81
CA CYS A 48 6.82 21.22 13.40
C CYS A 48 7.96 21.37 12.37
N LYS A 49 7.69 21.23 11.06
CA LYS A 49 8.67 21.28 9.96
C LYS A 49 9.82 20.26 10.07
N LEU A 50 9.62 19.18 10.85
CA LEU A 50 10.54 18.05 10.96
C LEU A 50 10.46 17.09 9.77
N GLU A 51 9.40 17.21 8.98
CA GLU A 51 9.17 16.40 7.77
C GLU A 51 8.62 17.30 6.65
N LYS A 52 9.14 17.15 5.43
CA LYS A 52 8.63 17.88 4.26
C LYS A 52 7.27 17.32 3.88
N SER A 53 6.34 18.20 3.53
CA SER A 53 5.01 17.83 3.04
C SER A 53 4.77 18.46 1.68
N ARG A 54 4.20 17.69 0.74
CA ARG A 54 3.74 18.19 -0.57
C ARG A 54 2.38 18.88 -0.51
N TYR A 55 1.69 18.78 0.64
CA TYR A 55 0.42 19.42 0.92
C TYR A 55 0.50 20.22 2.23
N ILE A 56 -0.44 21.15 2.44
CA ILE A 56 -0.48 21.95 3.67
C ILE A 56 -0.98 21.10 4.85
N PRO A 57 -0.18 20.88 5.91
CA PRO A 57 -0.63 20.15 7.09
C PRO A 57 -1.66 21.00 7.85
N SER A 58 -2.93 20.61 7.75
CA SER A 58 -4.08 21.27 8.37
C SER A 58 -4.95 20.27 9.11
N LEU A 59 -5.77 20.75 10.07
CA LEU A 59 -6.75 19.89 10.74
C LEU A 59 -7.75 19.30 9.74
N LYS A 60 -8.09 20.03 8.67
CA LYS A 60 -8.91 19.52 7.56
C LYS A 60 -8.25 18.31 6.89
N MET A 61 -6.95 18.39 6.60
CA MET A 61 -6.20 17.27 6.03
C MET A 61 -6.08 16.08 6.99
N LEU A 62 -5.83 16.34 8.28
CA LEU A 62 -5.80 15.27 9.29
C LEU A 62 -7.14 14.54 9.37
N ARG A 63 -8.27 15.27 9.38
CA ARG A 63 -9.61 14.67 9.35
C ARG A 63 -9.83 13.85 8.08
N ALA A 64 -9.41 14.34 6.91
CA ALA A 64 -9.51 13.61 5.65
C ALA A 64 -8.72 12.29 5.70
N MET A 65 -7.47 12.29 6.18
CA MET A 65 -6.65 11.08 6.33
C MET A 65 -7.29 10.04 7.25
N CYS A 66 -7.87 10.48 8.37
CA CYS A 66 -8.63 9.60 9.25
C CYS A 66 -9.90 9.07 8.58
N HIS A 67 -10.62 9.92 7.83
CA HIS A 67 -11.83 9.54 7.11
C HIS A 67 -11.53 8.48 6.04
N TRP A 68 -10.55 8.70 5.17
CA TRP A 68 -10.15 7.72 4.15
C TRP A 68 -9.68 6.40 4.75
N THR A 69 -9.02 6.44 5.91
CA THR A 69 -8.66 5.22 6.64
C THR A 69 -9.92 4.46 7.06
N SER A 70 -10.88 5.13 7.72
CA SER A 70 -12.13 4.50 8.16
C SER A 70 -12.99 4.00 6.99
N GLU A 71 -13.05 4.76 5.91
CA GLU A 71 -13.76 4.40 4.67
C GLU A 71 -13.15 3.15 4.03
N PHE A 72 -11.81 3.07 3.96
CA PHE A 72 -11.13 1.87 3.48
C PHE A 72 -11.41 0.68 4.41
N GLU A 73 -11.33 0.84 5.73
CA GLU A 73 -11.62 -0.27 6.66
C GLU A 73 -13.05 -0.80 6.50
N ALA A 74 -14.03 0.08 6.29
CA ALA A 74 -15.41 -0.32 6.03
C ALA A 74 -15.58 -1.09 4.71
N ASN A 75 -14.73 -0.82 3.71
CA ASN A 75 -14.76 -1.46 2.40
C ASN A 75 -13.67 -2.54 2.21
N ARG A 76 -12.89 -2.84 3.25
CA ARG A 76 -11.70 -3.71 3.15
C ARG A 76 -12.07 -5.12 2.68
N SER A 77 -13.19 -5.67 3.15
CA SER A 77 -13.66 -7.00 2.73
C SER A 77 -13.99 -7.03 1.23
N LYS A 78 -14.69 -6.01 0.72
CA LYS A 78 -15.00 -5.88 -0.70
C LYS A 78 -13.73 -5.74 -1.54
N PHE A 79 -12.74 -5.00 -1.05
CA PHE A 79 -11.46 -4.88 -1.74
C PHE A 79 -10.70 -6.22 -1.80
N LEU A 80 -10.72 -7.01 -0.73
CA LEU A 80 -10.13 -8.35 -0.75
C LEU A 80 -10.86 -9.29 -1.71
N GLN A 81 -12.19 -9.27 -1.72
CA GLN A 81 -12.98 -10.03 -2.69
C GLN A 81 -12.63 -9.65 -4.13
N LEU A 82 -12.48 -8.35 -4.40
CA LEU A 82 -12.04 -7.87 -5.72
C LEU A 82 -10.66 -8.41 -6.12
N LEU A 83 -9.71 -8.47 -5.18
CA LEU A 83 -8.40 -9.06 -5.44
C LEU A 83 -8.50 -10.56 -5.72
N GLU A 84 -9.33 -11.28 -4.96
CA GLU A 84 -9.57 -12.72 -5.16
C GLU A 84 -10.24 -13.01 -6.51
N GLU A 85 -11.14 -12.14 -6.97
CA GLU A 85 -11.86 -12.32 -8.23
C GLU A 85 -11.03 -11.97 -9.47
N HIS A 86 -10.09 -11.02 -9.36
CA HIS A 86 -9.47 -10.40 -10.55
C HIS A 86 -7.94 -10.45 -10.59
N ALA A 87 -7.26 -10.67 -9.47
CA ALA A 87 -5.80 -10.79 -9.48
C ALA A 87 -5.38 -12.24 -9.75
N ASN A 88 -4.38 -12.44 -10.62
CA ASN A 88 -3.82 -13.77 -10.87
C ASN A 88 -3.22 -14.38 -9.60
N SER A 89 -2.54 -13.55 -8.81
CA SER A 89 -2.06 -13.88 -7.48
C SER A 89 -1.82 -12.58 -6.71
N PHE A 90 -1.91 -12.63 -5.38
CA PHE A 90 -1.53 -11.51 -4.53
C PHE A 90 -1.00 -11.97 -3.18
N ILE A 91 -0.18 -11.12 -2.56
CA ILE A 91 0.29 -11.29 -1.19
C ILE A 91 -0.11 -10.08 -0.33
N ILE A 92 -0.51 -10.36 0.91
CA ILE A 92 -0.78 -9.33 1.92
C ILE A 92 0.43 -9.24 2.85
N ILE A 93 0.98 -8.04 2.99
CA ILE A 93 2.13 -7.76 3.87
C ILE A 93 1.71 -6.80 4.97
N LYS A 94 1.84 -7.25 6.22
CA LYS A 94 1.36 -6.53 7.41
C LYS A 94 2.50 -5.91 8.22
N ASN A 95 3.72 -6.42 8.06
CA ASN A 95 4.87 -5.99 8.86
C ASN A 95 6.18 -6.09 8.06
N PRO A 96 7.27 -5.46 8.57
CA PRO A 96 8.56 -5.48 7.88
C PRO A 96 9.16 -6.87 7.68
N SER A 97 8.95 -7.79 8.62
CA SER A 97 9.49 -9.17 8.50
C SER A 97 8.89 -9.90 7.30
N GLU A 98 7.58 -9.77 7.10
CA GLU A 98 6.90 -10.31 5.91
C GLU A 98 7.40 -9.66 4.61
N LEU A 99 7.70 -8.36 4.64
CA LEU A 99 8.28 -7.65 3.50
C LEU A 99 9.68 -8.17 3.16
N ASP A 100 10.53 -8.31 4.17
CA ASP A 100 11.91 -8.80 4.00
C ASP A 100 11.92 -10.23 3.46
N ALA A 101 11.04 -11.09 3.98
CA ALA A 101 10.86 -12.45 3.49
C ALA A 101 10.40 -12.48 2.02
N PHE A 102 9.43 -11.63 1.65
CA PHE A 102 8.98 -11.52 0.26
C PHE A 102 10.09 -11.04 -0.67
N VAL A 103 10.82 -9.98 -0.30
CA VAL A 103 11.95 -9.46 -1.09
C VAL A 103 13.06 -10.51 -1.25
N LEU A 104 13.36 -11.27 -0.21
CA LEU A 104 14.32 -12.38 -0.31
C LEU A 104 13.83 -13.44 -1.30
N SER A 105 12.54 -13.79 -1.25
CA SER A 105 11.96 -14.75 -2.17
C SER A 105 12.05 -14.31 -3.64
N LEU A 106 11.89 -13.01 -3.92
CA LEU A 106 12.04 -12.44 -5.27
C LEU A 106 13.48 -12.56 -5.77
N LYS A 107 14.47 -12.25 -4.92
CA LYS A 107 15.89 -12.39 -5.27
C LYS A 107 16.25 -13.82 -5.63
N THR A 108 15.81 -14.79 -4.82
CA THR A 108 16.04 -16.22 -5.10
C THR A 108 15.37 -16.68 -6.39
N ARG A 109 14.18 -16.16 -6.75
CA ARG A 109 13.53 -16.46 -8.04
C ARG A 109 14.33 -15.88 -9.21
N GLN A 110 14.83 -14.66 -9.08
CA GLN A 110 15.65 -14.04 -10.14
C GLN A 110 16.97 -14.79 -10.36
N GLU A 111 17.65 -15.21 -9.29
CA GLU A 111 18.90 -15.99 -9.37
C GLU A 111 18.72 -17.36 -10.04
N LYS A 112 17.55 -18.01 -9.87
CA LYS A 112 17.24 -19.29 -10.51
C LYS A 112 16.86 -19.17 -11.99
N ASN A 113 16.41 -17.98 -12.40
CA ASN A 113 15.94 -17.69 -13.76
C ASN A 113 17.01 -16.96 -14.60
N ALA A 114 18.18 -16.68 -14.01
CA ALA A 114 19.36 -16.08 -14.65
C ALA A 114 20.38 -17.16 -15.02
#